data_AF-A0A8J5D3H5-F1
#
_entry.id   AF-A0A8J5D3H5-F1
#
_cell.length_a   1.000
_cell.length_b   1.000
_cell.length_c   1.000
_cell.angle_alpha   90.00
_cell.angle_beta   90.00
_cell.angle_gamma   90.00
#
_symmetry.space_group_name_H-M   'P 1'
#
loop_
_entity.id
_entity.type
_entity.pdbx_description
1 polymer ?
#
loop_
_entity_poly.entity_id
_entity_poly.type
_entity_poly.pdbx_seq_one_letter_code
_entity_poly.pdbx_strand_id
1 'polypeptide(L)'
;MKKRSLTRAKLKKTLHNLTFAKLHQKLEEIERMLILSHEEGRKWEELQAIEHIKINSKFFYAYAEKKLKKVSSIGPLMKENGHFESEPGEIDKMLKQQYEDAFSPPKEAQKIDDPSTFFVVPQKPEHLLTSVTITTEDIIAAIDKVAPHSAAGSDGFHGPCTTT
;
A
#
# COMPACT_ATOMS: atom_id res chain seq x y z
N MET A 1 -20.03 10.85 10.03
CA MET A 1 -18.62 10.93 10.50
C MET A 1 -18.35 10.16 11.80
N LYS A 2 -18.99 10.47 12.95
CA LYS A 2 -18.72 9.79 14.23
C LYS A 2 -18.86 8.25 14.17
N LYS A 3 -19.92 7.72 13.54
CA LYS A 3 -20.13 6.27 13.37
C LYS A 3 -18.99 5.59 12.58
N ARG A 4 -18.53 6.17 11.47
CA ARG A 4 -17.39 5.67 10.66
C ARG A 4 -16.10 5.58 11.49
N SER A 5 -15.77 6.65 12.20
CA SER A 5 -14.59 6.73 13.08
C SER A 5 -14.65 5.66 14.19
N LEU A 6 -15.79 5.54 14.86
CA LEU A 6 -16.00 4.55 15.92
C LEU A 6 -15.90 3.10 15.40
N THR A 7 -16.48 2.80 14.23
CA THR A 7 -16.39 1.45 13.63
C THR A 7 -14.94 1.10 13.24
N ARG A 8 -14.17 2.05 12.66
CA ARG A 8 -12.74 1.86 12.37
C ARG A 8 -11.92 1.63 13.64
N ALA A 9 -12.16 2.41 14.70
CA ALA A 9 -11.47 2.25 15.97
C ALA A 9 -11.76 0.89 16.62
N LYS A 10 -13.00 0.38 16.49
CA LYS A 10 -13.38 -0.95 16.96
C LYS A 10 -12.71 -2.07 16.15
N LEU A 11 -12.66 -1.92 14.82
CA LEU A 11 -12.01 -2.90 13.93
C LEU A 11 -10.54 -3.12 14.31
N LYS A 12 -9.79 -2.04 14.54
CA LYS A 12 -8.36 -2.10 14.94
C LYS A 12 -8.11 -2.85 16.25
N LYS A 13 -9.09 -2.94 17.14
CA LYS A 13 -8.98 -3.58 18.46
C LYS A 13 -9.52 -5.01 18.49
N THR A 14 -10.12 -5.49 17.39
CA THR A 14 -10.84 -6.76 17.38
C THR A 14 -9.90 -7.88 16.90
N LEU A 15 -9.66 -8.88 17.75
CA LEU A 15 -8.83 -10.06 17.46
C LEU A 15 -9.61 -11.25 16.90
N HIS A 16 -10.93 -11.29 17.08
CA HIS A 16 -11.77 -12.43 16.73
C HIS A 16 -12.36 -12.32 15.31
N ASN A 17 -12.20 -13.37 14.51
CA ASN A 17 -12.46 -13.36 13.05
C ASN A 17 -13.93 -13.06 12.68
N LEU A 18 -14.91 -13.63 13.39
CA LEU A 18 -16.33 -13.41 13.04
C LEU A 18 -16.83 -12.00 13.37
N THR A 19 -16.33 -11.40 14.45
CA THR A 19 -16.66 -10.02 14.82
C THR A 19 -15.91 -9.02 13.95
N PHE A 20 -14.68 -9.36 13.55
CA PHE A 20 -13.92 -8.62 12.54
C PHE A 20 -14.67 -8.55 11.21
N ALA A 21 -15.14 -9.69 10.67
CA ALA A 21 -15.89 -9.75 9.42
C ALA A 21 -17.16 -8.88 9.45
N LYS A 22 -17.94 -8.95 10.54
CA LYS A 22 -19.14 -8.12 10.73
C LYS A 22 -18.83 -6.62 10.80
N LEU A 23 -17.74 -6.24 11.49
CA LEU A 23 -17.30 -4.84 11.56
C LEU A 23 -16.78 -4.33 10.21
N HIS A 24 -16.13 -5.19 9.44
CA HIS A 24 -15.66 -4.87 8.09
C HIS A 24 -16.82 -4.60 7.14
N GLN A 25 -17.79 -5.51 7.06
CA GLN A 25 -19.00 -5.33 6.25
C GLN A 25 -19.76 -4.05 6.63
N LYS A 26 -19.89 -3.77 7.92
CA LYS A 26 -20.52 -2.53 8.40
C LYS A 26 -19.75 -1.28 7.99
N LEU A 27 -18.42 -1.35 7.94
CA LEU A 27 -17.59 -0.25 7.48
C LEU A 27 -17.78 -0.01 5.97
N GLU A 28 -17.76 -1.07 5.17
CA GLU A 28 -18.01 -1.01 3.72
C GLU A 28 -19.38 -0.43 3.39
N GLU A 29 -20.41 -0.84 4.14
CA GLU A 29 -21.77 -0.28 3.99
C GLU A 29 -21.78 1.22 4.28
N ILE A 30 -21.13 1.66 5.36
CA ILE A 30 -21.02 3.09 5.69
C ILE A 30 -20.29 3.86 4.58
N GLU A 31 -19.21 3.31 4.02
CA GLU A 31 -18.48 3.96 2.92
C GLU A 31 -19.34 4.05 1.66
N ARG A 32 -20.05 2.98 1.27
CA ARG A 32 -20.99 2.99 0.14
C ARG A 32 -22.08 4.05 0.31
N MET A 33 -22.71 4.09 1.48
CA MET A 33 -23.75 5.10 1.77
C MET A 33 -23.19 6.52 1.73
N LEU A 34 -21.94 6.72 2.15
CA LEU A 34 -21.30 8.04 2.07
C LEU A 34 -21.07 8.46 0.62
N ILE A 35 -20.57 7.55 -0.22
CA ILE A 35 -20.35 7.79 -1.65
C ILE A 35 -21.67 8.16 -2.33
N LEU A 36 -22.72 7.37 -2.12
CA LEU A 36 -24.04 7.63 -2.69
C LEU A 36 -24.61 8.98 -2.24
N SER A 37 -24.54 9.30 -0.95
CA SER A 37 -24.99 10.60 -0.42
C SER A 37 -24.22 11.78 -1.03
N HIS A 38 -22.90 11.64 -1.24
CA HIS A 38 -22.10 12.66 -1.90
C HIS A 38 -22.45 12.80 -3.40
N GLU A 39 -22.75 11.70 -4.09
CA GLU A 39 -23.23 11.72 -5.47
C GLU A 39 -24.58 12.40 -5.61
N GLU A 40 -25.54 12.07 -4.75
CA GLU A 40 -26.86 12.70 -4.71
C GLU A 40 -26.73 14.21 -4.44
N GLY A 41 -25.91 14.59 -3.47
CA GLY A 41 -25.63 16.00 -3.18
C GLY A 41 -25.03 16.73 -4.38
N ARG A 42 -24.06 16.13 -5.08
CA ARG A 42 -23.47 16.72 -6.30
C ARG A 42 -24.49 16.88 -7.42
N LYS A 43 -25.32 15.85 -7.66
CA LYS A 43 -26.40 15.90 -8.67
C LYS A 43 -27.41 16.99 -8.34
N TRP A 44 -27.81 17.09 -7.08
CA TRP A 44 -28.74 18.13 -6.64
C TRP A 44 -28.15 19.54 -6.83
N GLU A 45 -26.90 19.77 -6.43
CA GLU A 45 -26.21 21.04 -6.66
C GLU A 45 -26.16 21.40 -8.16
N GLU A 46 -25.88 20.41 -9.02
CA GLU A 46 -25.80 20.60 -10.47
C GLU A 46 -27.16 20.93 -11.10
N LEU A 47 -28.22 20.23 -10.69
CA LEU A 47 -29.58 20.52 -11.13
C LEU A 47 -30.01 21.93 -10.73
N GLN A 48 -29.74 22.34 -9.49
CA GLN A 48 -30.01 23.71 -9.05
C GLN A 48 -29.20 24.73 -9.87
N ALA A 49 -27.93 24.45 -10.14
CA ALA A 49 -27.11 25.32 -10.98
C ALA A 49 -27.68 25.46 -12.40
N ILE A 50 -28.16 24.38 -13.02
CA ILE A 50 -28.79 24.40 -14.34
C ILE A 50 -30.03 25.31 -14.34
N GLU A 51 -30.91 25.18 -13.34
CA GLU A 51 -32.09 26.04 -13.20
C GLU A 51 -31.69 27.53 -13.04
N HIS A 52 -30.67 27.82 -12.23
CA HIS A 52 -30.17 29.18 -12.07
C HIS A 52 -29.49 29.73 -13.32
N ILE A 53 -28.78 28.89 -14.10
CA ILE A 53 -28.12 29.29 -15.35
C ILE A 53 -29.15 29.69 -16.41
N LYS A 54 -30.29 28.98 -16.47
CA LYS A 54 -31.41 29.34 -17.38
C LYS A 54 -31.92 30.76 -17.12
N ILE A 55 -31.96 31.18 -15.86
CA ILE A 55 -32.43 32.51 -15.45
C ILE A 55 -31.31 33.55 -15.59
N ASN A 56 -30.09 33.21 -15.17
CA ASN A 56 -28.93 34.08 -15.18
C ASN A 56 -27.67 33.32 -15.62
N SER A 57 -27.25 33.57 -16.86
CA SER A 57 -26.06 32.94 -17.44
C SER A 57 -24.75 33.22 -16.68
N LYS A 58 -24.67 34.31 -15.89
CA LYS A 58 -23.49 34.60 -15.06
C LYS A 58 -23.27 33.55 -13.96
N PHE A 59 -24.33 32.85 -13.56
CA PHE A 59 -24.26 31.80 -12.55
C PHE A 59 -23.38 30.63 -13.00
N PHE A 60 -23.26 30.40 -14.31
CA PHE A 60 -22.36 29.39 -14.87
C PHE A 60 -20.91 29.65 -14.45
N TYR A 61 -20.44 30.90 -14.57
CA TYR A 61 -19.06 31.25 -14.22
C TYR A 61 -18.80 31.08 -12.73
N ALA A 62 -19.74 31.45 -11.86
CA ALA A 62 -19.63 31.24 -10.41
C ALA A 62 -19.58 29.74 -10.05
N TYR A 63 -20.43 28.92 -10.68
CA TYR A 63 -20.40 27.46 -10.52
C TYR A 63 -19.07 26.87 -11.01
N ALA A 64 -18.60 27.26 -12.18
CA ALA A 64 -17.34 26.81 -12.76
C ALA A 64 -16.13 27.21 -11.89
N GLU A 65 -16.10 28.44 -11.38
CA GLU A 65 -15.04 28.94 -10.49
C GLU A 65 -15.00 28.14 -9.17
N LYS A 66 -16.16 27.81 -8.59
CA LYS A 66 -16.26 26.94 -7.40
C LYS A 66 -15.64 25.56 -7.66
N LYS A 67 -15.84 24.98 -8.85
CA LYS A 67 -15.28 23.67 -9.22
C LYS A 67 -13.81 23.73 -9.64
N LEU A 68 -13.34 24.89 -10.12
CA LEU A 68 -11.95 25.13 -10.50
C LEU A 68 -11.03 25.27 -9.28
N LYS A 69 -11.54 25.84 -8.16
CA LYS A 69 -10.83 25.94 -6.88
C LYS A 69 -10.60 24.55 -6.25
N LYS A 70 -9.68 23.77 -6.83
CA LYS A 70 -9.09 22.60 -6.18
C LYS A 70 -8.00 23.12 -5.25
N VAL A 71 -8.24 23.08 -3.95
CA VAL A 71 -7.18 23.28 -2.95
C VAL A 71 -6.16 22.15 -3.19
N SER A 72 -4.92 22.49 -3.55
CA SER A 72 -3.88 21.48 -3.64
C SER A 72 -3.75 20.82 -2.26
N SER A 73 -3.95 19.50 -2.19
CA SER A 73 -3.78 18.77 -0.93
C SER A 73 -2.33 18.76 -0.47
N ILE A 74 -1.41 18.98 -1.42
CA ILE A 74 0.02 19.15 -1.17
C ILE A 74 0.20 20.66 -0.94
N GLY A 75 0.54 21.01 0.30
CA GLY A 75 0.91 22.38 0.65
C GLY A 75 2.27 22.74 0.06
N PRO A 76 2.66 24.02 0.10
CA PRO A 76 3.95 24.45 -0.40
C PRO A 76 5.10 23.68 0.26
N LEU A 77 6.05 23.18 -0.53
CA LEU A 77 7.22 22.47 -0.01
C LEU A 77 8.35 23.44 0.30
N MET A 78 9.00 23.29 1.45
CA MET A 78 10.14 24.15 1.80
C MET A 78 11.39 23.67 1.05
N LYS A 79 12.03 24.58 0.33
CA LYS A 79 13.35 24.38 -0.28
C LYS A 79 14.45 24.49 0.79
N GLU A 80 15.65 24.00 0.46
CA GLU A 80 16.83 24.09 1.33
C GLU A 80 17.20 25.53 1.73
N ASN A 81 16.88 26.50 0.89
CA ASN A 81 17.09 27.93 1.15
C ASN A 81 16.01 28.56 2.07
N GLY A 82 15.09 27.76 2.61
CA GLY A 82 14.01 28.22 3.49
C GLY A 82 12.80 28.84 2.77
N HIS A 83 12.79 28.91 1.44
CA HIS A 83 11.65 29.41 0.65
C HIS A 83 10.62 28.30 0.40
N PHE A 84 9.34 28.61 0.50
CA PHE A 84 8.25 27.68 0.14
C PHE A 84 7.95 27.70 -1.37
N GLU A 85 7.99 26.54 -2.01
CA GLU A 85 7.61 26.33 -3.41
C GLU A 85 6.16 25.90 -3.53
N SER A 86 5.40 26.54 -4.42
CA SER A 86 3.98 26.27 -4.65
C SER A 86 3.69 25.87 -6.10
N GLU A 87 4.67 25.99 -7.00
CA GLU A 87 4.52 25.62 -8.41
C GLU A 87 4.52 24.09 -8.55
N PRO A 88 3.49 23.49 -9.17
CA PRO A 88 3.35 22.03 -9.25
C PRO A 88 4.52 21.31 -9.93
N GLY A 89 5.10 21.88 -10.99
CA GLY A 89 6.24 21.28 -11.69
C GLY A 89 7.50 21.24 -10.85
N GLU A 90 7.79 22.30 -10.09
CA GLU A 90 8.92 22.35 -9.16
C GLU A 90 8.69 21.45 -7.95
N ILE A 91 7.46 21.36 -7.43
CA ILE A 91 7.10 20.41 -6.36
C ILE A 91 7.34 18.95 -6.81
N ASP A 92 6.96 18.60 -8.04
CA ASP A 92 7.19 17.26 -8.59
C ASP A 92 8.68 16.91 -8.64
N LYS A 93 9.51 17.83 -9.14
CA LYS A 93 10.97 17.66 -9.15
C LYS A 93 11.55 17.48 -7.74
N MET A 94 11.10 18.29 -6.78
CA MET A 94 11.56 18.20 -5.40
C MET A 94 11.21 16.85 -4.77
N LEU A 95 9.98 16.36 -4.98
CA LEU A 95 9.55 15.06 -4.47
C LEU A 95 10.33 13.90 -5.12
N LYS A 96 10.58 14.00 -6.43
CA LYS A 96 11.40 13.02 -7.14
C LYS A 96 12.82 12.95 -6.58
N GLN A 97 13.44 14.11 -6.36
CA GLN A 97 14.78 14.18 -5.77
C GLN A 97 14.82 13.60 -4.35
N GLN A 98 13.87 13.98 -3.48
CA GLN A 98 13.76 13.41 -2.13
C GLN A 98 13.60 11.90 -2.15
N TYR A 99 12.87 11.37 -3.12
CA TYR A 99 12.70 9.93 -3.28
C TYR A 99 14.00 9.25 -3.71
N GLU A 100 14.73 9.83 -4.68
CA GLU A 100 16.02 9.32 -5.15
C GLU A 100 17.07 9.32 -4.02
N ASP A 101 17.13 10.38 -3.22
CA ASP A 101 18.06 10.53 -2.09
C ASP A 101 17.83 9.52 -0.96
N ALA A 102 16.64 8.94 -0.86
CA ALA A 102 16.34 7.91 0.13
C ALA A 102 17.06 6.58 -0.16
N PHE A 103 17.59 6.40 -1.37
CA PHE A 103 18.30 5.19 -1.78
C PHE A 103 19.81 5.45 -1.82
N SER A 104 20.59 4.53 -1.23
CA SER A 104 22.04 4.57 -1.37
C SER A 104 22.45 4.13 -2.79
N PRO A 105 23.47 4.77 -3.38
CA PRO A 105 24.05 4.26 -4.62
C PRO A 105 24.67 2.88 -4.38
N PRO A 106 24.69 2.00 -5.39
CA PRO A 106 25.39 0.73 -5.32
C PRO A 106 26.87 0.94 -4.94
N LYS A 107 27.43 0.06 -4.11
CA LYS A 107 28.86 0.13 -3.79
C LYS A 107 29.68 -0.19 -5.03
N GLU A 108 30.50 0.74 -5.49
CA GLU A 108 31.38 0.54 -6.65
C GLU A 108 32.29 -0.69 -6.48
N ALA A 109 32.70 -1.01 -5.24
CA ALA A 109 33.49 -2.21 -4.94
C ALA A 109 32.77 -3.55 -5.26
N GLN A 110 31.45 -3.54 -5.43
CA GLN A 110 30.63 -4.72 -5.75
C GLN A 110 30.00 -4.61 -7.14
N LYS A 111 30.42 -3.61 -7.92
CA LYS A 111 29.97 -3.43 -9.29
C LYS A 111 30.65 -4.47 -10.16
N ILE A 112 29.84 -5.20 -10.91
CA ILE A 112 30.31 -6.18 -11.89
C ILE A 112 30.52 -5.42 -13.20
N ASP A 113 31.77 -5.23 -13.60
CA ASP A 113 32.11 -4.50 -14.85
C ASP A 113 31.70 -5.27 -16.10
N ASP A 114 31.84 -6.60 -16.08
CA ASP A 114 31.45 -7.47 -17.18
C ASP A 114 30.76 -8.74 -16.65
N PRO A 115 29.44 -8.89 -16.88
CA PRO A 115 28.69 -10.06 -16.45
C PRO A 115 29.23 -11.37 -17.05
N SER A 116 29.79 -11.31 -18.26
CA SER A 116 30.24 -12.50 -18.98
C SER A 116 31.50 -13.13 -18.39
N THR A 117 32.32 -12.33 -17.70
CA THR A 117 33.54 -12.80 -17.00
C THR A 117 33.27 -13.14 -15.53
N PHE A 118 32.35 -12.44 -14.88
CA PHE A 118 32.01 -12.68 -13.48
C PHE A 118 31.19 -13.97 -13.27
N PHE A 119 30.24 -14.25 -14.16
CA PHE A 119 29.39 -15.44 -14.09
C PHE A 119 29.95 -16.62 -14.88
N VAL A 120 31.26 -16.66 -15.14
CA VAL A 120 31.88 -17.82 -15.80
C VAL A 120 31.76 -19.02 -14.87
N VAL A 121 30.93 -19.98 -15.27
CA VAL A 121 30.93 -21.30 -14.65
C VAL A 121 32.28 -21.93 -14.96
N PRO A 122 33.16 -22.18 -13.97
CA PRO A 122 34.44 -22.83 -14.23
C PRO A 122 34.17 -24.19 -14.88
N GLN A 123 34.91 -24.55 -15.94
CA GLN A 123 34.75 -25.85 -16.63
C GLN A 123 34.95 -27.06 -15.69
N LYS A 124 35.56 -26.83 -14.53
CA LYS A 124 35.72 -27.78 -13.45
C LYS A 124 35.29 -27.11 -12.14
N PRO A 125 34.00 -27.10 -11.81
CA PRO A 125 33.55 -26.56 -10.54
C PRO A 125 34.09 -27.46 -9.43
N GLU A 126 34.95 -26.93 -8.57
CA GLU A 126 35.50 -27.67 -7.43
C GLU A 126 34.42 -28.08 -6.42
N HIS A 127 33.24 -27.44 -6.50
CA HIS A 127 32.10 -27.64 -5.61
C HIS A 127 30.77 -27.73 -6.37
N LEU A 128 30.68 -28.59 -7.39
CA LEU A 128 29.38 -28.99 -7.93
C LEU A 128 28.65 -29.85 -6.90
N LEU A 129 27.59 -29.31 -6.30
CA LEU A 129 26.58 -30.11 -5.61
C LEU A 129 25.79 -30.91 -6.67
N THR A 130 26.38 -32.03 -7.10
CA THR A 130 25.80 -32.89 -8.14
C THR A 130 24.67 -33.76 -7.58
N SER A 131 24.72 -34.05 -6.28
CA SER A 131 23.73 -34.86 -5.59
C SER A 131 23.65 -34.44 -4.13
N VAL A 132 22.43 -34.21 -3.65
CA VAL A 132 22.13 -34.09 -2.22
C VAL A 132 21.54 -35.43 -1.79
N THR A 133 22.25 -36.16 -0.94
CA THR A 133 21.73 -37.38 -0.32
C THR A 133 20.96 -36.98 0.93
N ILE A 134 19.63 -37.06 0.85
CA ILE A 134 18.74 -36.89 2.01
C ILE A 134 18.54 -38.28 2.61
N THR A 135 19.00 -38.50 3.85
CA THR A 135 18.79 -39.79 4.53
C THR A 135 17.53 -39.75 5.40
N THR A 136 17.11 -40.93 5.87
CA THR A 136 15.99 -41.06 6.82
C THR A 136 16.25 -40.32 8.11
N GLU A 137 17.50 -40.27 8.57
CA GLU A 137 17.90 -39.56 9.78
C GLU A 137 17.76 -38.04 9.61
N ASP A 138 18.09 -37.50 8.43
CA ASP A 138 17.91 -36.07 8.13
C ASP A 138 16.45 -35.66 8.20
N ILE A 139 15.55 -36.52 7.72
CA ILE A 139 14.09 -36.30 7.76
C ILE A 139 13.59 -36.33 9.21
N ILE A 140 14.01 -37.32 10.00
CA ILE A 140 13.63 -37.43 11.42
C ILE A 140 14.12 -36.19 12.19
N ALA A 141 15.38 -35.81 12.01
CA ALA A 141 15.95 -34.62 12.65
C ALA A 141 15.25 -33.32 12.23
N ALA A 142 14.77 -33.24 10.98
CA ALA A 142 13.98 -32.09 10.51
C ALA A 142 12.58 -32.07 11.14
N ILE A 143 11.93 -33.23 11.28
CA ILE A 143 10.62 -33.36 11.94
C ILE A 143 10.74 -32.96 13.42
N ASP A 144 11.78 -33.41 14.13
CA ASP A 144 11.99 -33.10 15.55
C ASP A 144 12.25 -31.61 15.80
N LYS A 145 12.77 -30.88 14.79
CA LYS A 145 12.94 -29.43 14.86
C LYS A 145 11.64 -28.66 14.67
N VAL A 146 10.57 -29.28 14.16
CA VAL A 146 9.27 -28.62 14.01
C VAL A 146 8.63 -28.47 15.39
N ALA A 147 8.37 -27.22 15.80
CA ALA A 147 7.71 -26.97 17.07
C ALA A 147 6.30 -27.58 17.10
N PRO A 148 5.89 -28.26 18.20
CA PRO A 148 4.56 -28.89 18.32
C PRO A 148 3.39 -27.91 18.19
N HIS A 149 3.67 -26.63 18.39
CA HIS A 149 2.72 -25.51 18.35
C HIS A 149 3.01 -24.53 17.21
N SER A 150 3.77 -24.96 16.19
CA SER A 150 3.91 -24.18 14.95
C SER A 150 2.54 -24.01 14.29
N ALA A 151 2.28 -22.80 13.84
CA ALA A 151 1.07 -22.47 13.11
C ALA A 151 1.00 -23.27 11.80
N ALA A 152 -0.21 -23.68 11.41
CA ALA A 152 -0.42 -24.35 10.14
C ALA A 152 -0.05 -23.46 8.95
N GLY A 153 0.52 -24.09 7.92
CA GLY A 153 0.77 -23.48 6.64
C GLY A 153 -0.53 -23.19 5.88
N SER A 154 -0.40 -22.72 4.63
CA SER A 154 -1.55 -22.46 3.75
C SER A 154 -2.35 -23.72 3.38
N ASP A 155 -1.81 -24.90 3.64
CA ASP A 155 -2.43 -26.21 3.46
C ASP A 155 -3.27 -26.67 4.67
N GLY A 156 -3.18 -25.99 5.81
CA GLY A 156 -3.98 -26.25 7.01
C GLY A 156 -3.47 -27.39 7.92
N PHE A 157 -2.33 -28.01 7.60
CA PHE A 157 -1.74 -29.05 8.45
C PHE A 157 -0.90 -28.46 9.58
N HIS A 158 -1.07 -29.01 10.79
CA HIS A 158 -0.35 -28.60 12.00
C HIS A 158 0.76 -29.61 12.31
N GLY A 159 1.79 -29.17 13.03
CA GLY A 159 2.89 -30.05 13.46
C GLY A 159 2.42 -31.22 14.32
N PRO A 160 3.21 -32.31 14.43
CA PRO A 160 2.86 -33.48 15.23
C PRO A 160 2.69 -33.08 16.70
N CYS A 161 1.49 -33.30 17.23
CA CYS A 161 1.15 -33.01 18.61
C CYS A 161 1.53 -34.23 19.47
N THR A 162 2.65 -34.17 20.18
CA THR A 162 3.05 -35.24 21.12
C THR A 162 2.20 -35.16 22.38
N THR A 163 1.11 -35.94 22.44
CA THR A 163 0.39 -36.20 23.69
C THR A 163 1.14 -37.25 24.49
N THR A 164 1.98 -36.80 25.43
CA THR A 164 2.44 -37.63 26.56
C THR A 164 1.38 -37.70 27.64
#